data_AF-A0A2L1GNG6-F1
#
_entry.id   AF-A0A2L1GNG6-F1
#
_cell.length_a   1.000
_cell.length_b   1.000
_cell.length_c   1.000
_cell.angle_alpha   90.00
_cell.angle_beta   90.00
_cell.angle_gamma   90.00
#
_symmetry.space_group_name_H-M   'P 1'
#
loop_
_entity.id
_entity.type
_entity.pdbx_description
1 polymer ?
#
loop_
_entity_poly.entity_id
_entity_poly.type
_entity_poly.pdbx_seq_one_letter_code
_entity_poly.pdbx_strand_id
1 'polypeptide(L)'
;MADDIIIDVAHVSKEYRLYARRRDKVLEAIDPRHRCRHTPFPALHDISFTVCRGESLGIMGVNGAGKSTLLKLLCRVITPTMGKVAVNGRISALLELGAGFHPERTGLENLYFQGAIQGFSRRETEAMIPDIVAFADIGDFINQPVKVYSSGMFIRLAFAAAVQVKPDILIVDEALSVGDARFQRRCFARIDEMRTEGVTFLFVSHSTEEIVRQCNRALLLADGEILMDGLPRDVANRYLDILFGRDLAEEAVEKAEITTPQAISADPALCAFLQDSSAEDRFAANPLYNPYEYRWGNGGARILDVMLSSTGDPLHIVAGDTLTLHVKALFLRDFFRPIWGCTIKTKDGVTVYGTNSEINNAQKAGKAVTAGAMAVSSFAFRCDLAPGEYFISLGLATDAGDNPLDRRYDALLLVVHGPTNFFGLGDLHMHIETEC
;
A
#
# COMPACT_ATOMS: atom_id res chain seq x y z
N MET A 1 22.91 21.88 -5.40
CA MET A 1 22.30 20.84 -4.54
C MET A 1 21.42 21.46 -3.45
N ALA A 2 21.83 22.52 -2.74
CA ALA A 2 20.97 23.17 -1.73
C ALA A 2 19.74 23.90 -2.31
N ASP A 3 19.80 24.43 -3.53
CA ASP A 3 18.71 25.22 -4.13
C ASP A 3 17.48 24.40 -4.55
N ASP A 4 17.57 23.06 -4.55
CA ASP A 4 16.47 22.19 -4.98
C ASP A 4 15.63 21.65 -3.81
N ILE A 5 16.01 21.97 -2.57
CA ILE A 5 15.32 21.49 -1.36
C ILE A 5 14.06 22.32 -1.13
N ILE A 6 12.91 21.66 -1.18
CA ILE A 6 11.60 22.27 -0.97
C ILE A 6 11.08 22.08 0.47
N ILE A 7 11.47 20.99 1.13
CA ILE A 7 11.20 20.74 2.55
C ILE A 7 12.52 20.36 3.23
N ASP A 8 12.82 21.03 4.34
CA ASP A 8 13.97 20.75 5.19
C ASP A 8 13.50 20.64 6.64
N VAL A 9 13.62 19.44 7.20
CA VAL A 9 13.27 19.11 8.58
C VAL A 9 14.58 18.77 9.29
N ALA A 10 14.94 19.57 10.30
CA ALA A 10 16.21 19.45 11.00
C ALA A 10 16.00 19.30 12.52
N HIS A 11 16.33 18.13 13.05
CA HIS A 11 16.31 17.78 14.47
C HIS A 11 14.99 18.08 15.17
N VAL A 12 13.88 17.77 14.49
CA VAL A 12 12.54 18.15 14.94
C VAL A 12 12.00 17.18 15.96
N SER A 13 11.72 17.71 17.15
CA SER A 13 10.99 17.01 18.21
C SER A 13 9.68 17.71 18.52
N LYS A 14 8.64 16.93 18.81
CA LYS A 14 7.34 17.45 19.23
C LYS A 14 6.85 16.72 20.46
N GLU A 15 6.54 17.49 21.49
CA GLU A 15 5.95 17.02 22.73
C GLU A 15 4.63 17.74 23.00
N TYR A 16 3.61 16.98 23.41
CA TYR A 16 2.32 17.49 23.86
C TYR A 16 2.23 17.48 25.39
N ARG A 17 1.59 18.51 25.96
CA ARG A 17 1.31 18.59 27.39
C ARG A 17 -0.06 17.99 27.68
N LEU A 18 -0.11 16.82 28.32
CA LEU A 18 -1.34 16.18 28.73
C LEU A 18 -1.74 16.63 30.13
N TYR A 19 -2.89 17.27 30.26
CA TYR A 19 -3.44 17.70 31.55
C TYR A 19 -4.58 16.77 31.97
N ALA A 20 -4.55 16.27 33.20
CA ALA A 20 -5.62 15.40 33.73
C ALA A 20 -6.98 16.13 33.81
N ARG A 21 -6.97 17.43 34.12
CA ARG A 21 -8.17 18.27 34.15
C ARG A 21 -7.91 19.61 33.47
N ARG A 22 -8.92 20.20 32.82
CA ARG A 22 -8.81 21.52 32.16
C ARG A 22 -8.31 22.62 33.11
N ARG A 23 -8.69 22.58 34.39
CA ARG A 23 -8.24 23.53 35.42
C ARG A 23 -6.74 23.45 35.71
N ASP A 24 -6.11 22.30 35.51
CA ASP A 24 -4.69 22.10 35.81
C ASP A 24 -3.80 22.92 34.87
N LYS A 25 -4.26 23.15 33.63
CA LYS A 25 -3.61 24.06 32.68
C LYS A 25 -3.58 25.50 33.18
N VAL A 26 -4.70 25.98 33.72
CA VAL A 26 -4.78 27.34 34.27
C VAL A 26 -3.94 27.44 35.54
N LEU A 27 -4.06 26.44 36.43
CA LEU A 27 -3.29 26.40 37.68
C LEU A 27 -1.78 26.36 37.42
N GLU A 28 -1.31 25.61 36.43
CA GLU A 28 0.10 25.57 36.04
C GLU A 28 0.58 26.92 35.46
N ALA A 29 -0.24 27.58 34.63
CA ALA A 29 0.12 28.86 34.03
C ALA A 29 0.25 30.00 35.06
N ILE A 30 -0.50 29.94 36.17
CA ILE A 30 -0.48 30.95 37.23
C ILE A 30 0.34 30.53 38.45
N ASP A 31 0.93 29.33 38.48
CA ASP A 31 1.69 28.83 39.64
C ASP A 31 3.04 29.55 39.73
N PRO A 32 3.26 30.42 40.73
CA PRO A 32 4.53 31.15 40.87
C PRO A 32 5.71 30.23 41.21
N ARG A 33 5.47 28.95 41.52
CA ARG A 33 6.50 27.94 41.78
C ARG A 33 6.78 27.05 40.58
N HIS A 34 6.20 27.35 39.41
CA HIS A 34 6.38 26.59 38.17
C HIS A 34 6.19 25.07 38.34
N ARG A 35 5.22 24.67 39.17
CA ARG A 35 4.95 23.24 39.37
C ARG A 35 4.35 22.65 38.11
N CYS A 36 5.01 21.65 37.55
CA CYS A 36 4.51 20.89 36.43
C CYS A 36 3.25 20.11 36.86
N ARG A 37 2.13 20.35 36.18
CA ARG A 37 0.85 19.65 36.36
C ARG A 37 0.41 18.91 35.10
N HIS A 38 1.25 18.91 34.06
CA HIS A 38 1.06 18.10 32.86
C HIS A 38 2.00 16.91 32.84
N THR A 39 1.59 15.88 32.12
CA THR A 39 2.47 14.78 31.71
C THR A 39 2.95 15.07 30.29
N PRO A 40 4.27 15.07 30.02
CA PRO A 40 4.78 15.19 28.67
C PRO A 40 4.42 13.93 27.87
N PHE A 41 3.96 14.13 26.63
CA PHE A 41 3.70 13.06 25.67
C PHE A 41 4.54 13.31 24.41
N PRO A 42 5.67 12.60 24.24
CA PRO A 42 6.50 12.72 23.05
C PRO A 42 5.76 12.13 21.86
N ALA A 43 5.60 12.93 20.80
CA ALA A 43 4.94 12.51 19.57
C ALA A 43 5.93 12.38 18.40
N LEU A 44 7.02 13.15 18.42
CA LEU A 44 8.15 13.04 17.49
C LEU A 44 9.45 13.31 18.26
N HIS A 45 10.51 12.60 17.90
CA HIS A 45 11.83 12.71 18.52
C HIS A 45 12.92 12.75 17.44
N ASP A 46 13.65 13.87 17.41
CA ASP A 46 14.84 14.10 16.58
C ASP A 46 14.70 13.74 15.09
N ILE A 47 13.56 14.10 14.48
CA ILE A 47 13.28 13.84 13.07
C ILE A 47 14.12 14.75 12.18
N SER A 48 14.87 14.17 11.25
CA SER A 48 15.63 14.91 10.24
C SER A 48 15.50 14.28 8.85
N PHE A 49 15.05 15.05 7.86
CA PHE A 49 15.01 14.65 6.45
C PHE A 49 14.81 15.86 5.53
N THR A 50 15.16 15.70 4.26
CA THR A 50 14.95 16.69 3.22
C THR A 50 14.15 16.11 2.05
N VAL A 51 13.40 16.96 1.36
CA VAL A 51 12.65 16.62 0.13
C VAL A 51 13.02 17.61 -0.96
N CYS A 52 13.34 17.11 -2.14
CA CYS A 52 13.65 17.92 -3.33
C CYS A 52 12.38 18.23 -4.14
N ARG A 53 12.43 19.25 -5.00
CA ARG A 53 11.31 19.59 -5.88
C ARG A 53 10.99 18.43 -6.84
N GLY A 54 9.70 18.14 -7.01
CA GLY A 54 9.22 17.05 -7.89
C GLY A 54 9.43 15.64 -7.33
N GLU A 55 10.01 15.50 -6.14
CA GLU A 55 10.12 14.22 -5.43
C GLU A 55 8.73 13.75 -4.95
N SER A 56 8.50 12.44 -4.93
CA SER A 56 7.29 11.83 -4.37
C SER A 56 7.67 10.99 -3.17
N LEU A 57 7.60 11.57 -1.97
CA LEU A 57 8.00 10.93 -0.73
C LEU A 57 6.81 10.24 -0.05
N GLY A 58 6.97 8.95 0.24
CA GLY A 58 6.05 8.16 1.06
C GLY A 58 6.36 8.29 2.56
N ILE A 59 5.34 8.33 3.41
CA ILE A 59 5.47 8.32 4.87
C ILE A 59 4.61 7.17 5.41
N MET A 60 5.28 6.12 5.88
CA MET A 60 4.68 4.91 6.43
C MET A 60 4.93 4.80 7.93
N GLY A 61 4.18 3.93 8.60
CA GLY A 61 4.36 3.66 10.02
C GLY A 61 3.06 3.18 10.66
N VAL A 62 3.16 2.55 11.82
CA VAL A 62 1.98 2.07 12.55
C VAL A 62 1.12 3.22 13.08
N ASN A 63 -0.10 2.92 13.52
CA ASN A 63 -0.93 3.90 14.21
C ASN A 63 -0.21 4.39 15.48
N GLY A 64 -0.22 5.71 15.69
CA GLY A 64 0.50 6.32 16.82
C GLY A 64 1.97 6.67 16.54
N ALA A 65 2.56 6.27 15.41
CA ALA A 65 3.97 6.52 15.10
C ALA A 65 4.36 8.01 14.85
N GLY A 66 3.41 8.95 14.92
CA GLY A 66 3.68 10.38 14.76
C GLY A 66 3.41 10.98 13.37
N LYS A 67 2.95 10.19 12.39
CA LYS A 67 2.66 10.65 10.99
C LYS A 67 1.81 11.91 10.92
N SER A 68 0.63 11.92 11.57
CA SER A 68 -0.27 13.09 11.55
C SER A 68 0.33 14.31 12.28
N THR A 69 1.19 14.08 13.29
CA THR A 69 1.94 15.16 13.96
C THR A 69 2.97 15.77 13.01
N LEU A 70 3.70 14.93 12.28
CA LEU A 70 4.66 15.37 11.27
C LEU A 70 3.99 16.18 10.17
N LEU A 71 2.85 15.71 9.65
CA LEU A 71 2.08 16.45 8.66
C LEU A 71 1.61 17.81 9.17
N LYS A 72 1.10 17.90 10.40
CA LYS A 72 0.70 19.19 11.00
C LYS A 72 1.87 20.16 11.15
N LEU A 73 3.08 19.66 11.40
CA LEU A 73 4.30 20.48 11.43
C LEU A 73 4.68 20.99 10.03
N LEU A 74 4.65 20.11 9.03
CA LEU A 74 4.92 20.47 7.63
C LEU A 74 3.91 21.51 7.12
N CYS A 75 2.63 21.32 7.41
CA CYS A 75 1.55 22.28 7.10
C CYS A 75 1.60 23.58 7.93
N ARG A 76 2.54 23.71 8.87
CA ARG A 76 2.65 24.86 9.81
C ARG A 76 1.41 25.09 10.68
N VAL A 77 0.58 24.06 10.87
CA VAL A 77 -0.59 24.10 11.76
C VAL A 77 -0.14 24.12 13.23
N ILE A 78 0.98 23.45 13.52
CA ILE A 78 1.62 23.45 14.84
C ILE A 78 3.09 23.79 14.70
N THR A 79 3.69 24.28 15.79
CA THR A 79 5.14 24.53 15.88
C THR A 79 5.87 23.36 16.55
N PRO A 80 7.11 23.09 16.16
CA PRO A 80 7.94 22.08 16.83
C PRO A 80 8.27 22.52 18.26
N THR A 81 8.55 21.55 19.15
CA THR A 81 9.06 21.84 20.49
C THR A 81 10.57 22.13 20.44
N MET A 82 11.30 21.39 19.59
CA MET A 82 12.72 21.60 19.29
C MET A 82 12.97 21.37 17.80
N GLY A 83 14.08 21.89 17.28
CA GLY A 83 14.45 21.79 15.87
C GLY A 83 13.77 22.83 14.99
N LYS A 84 13.90 22.66 13.68
CA LYS A 84 13.38 23.59 12.68
C LYS A 84 12.74 22.85 11.51
N VAL A 85 11.60 23.38 11.05
CA VAL A 85 10.94 22.98 9.81
C VAL A 85 10.96 24.17 8.86
N ALA A 86 11.60 24.01 7.70
CA ALA A 86 11.56 24.96 6.61
C ALA A 86 10.82 24.34 5.42
N VAL A 87 9.90 25.12 4.83
CA VAL A 87 9.13 24.69 3.64
C VAL A 87 9.08 25.84 2.65
N ASN A 88 9.54 25.58 1.42
CA ASN A 88 9.78 26.58 0.38
C ASN A 88 8.79 26.43 -0.76
N GLY A 89 7.52 26.78 -0.52
CA GLY A 89 6.47 26.72 -1.53
C GLY A 89 5.08 26.74 -0.90
N ARG A 90 4.06 26.73 -1.75
CA ARG A 90 2.66 26.56 -1.35
C ARG A 90 2.36 25.09 -1.15
N ILE A 91 1.90 24.76 0.05
CA ILE A 91 1.42 23.43 0.41
C ILE A 91 -0.09 23.40 0.20
N SER A 92 -0.57 22.39 -0.50
CA SER A 92 -1.98 21.98 -0.47
C SER A 92 -2.05 20.61 0.19
N ALA A 93 -2.93 20.44 1.17
CA ALA A 93 -3.08 19.19 1.90
C ALA A 93 -4.49 18.65 1.79
N LEU A 94 -4.63 17.42 1.31
CA LEU A 94 -5.90 16.69 1.21
C LEU A 94 -6.35 16.10 2.56
N LEU A 95 -5.55 16.30 3.61
CA LEU A 95 -5.83 15.93 5.01
C LEU A 95 -7.11 16.57 5.56
N GLU A 96 -7.43 17.77 5.07
CA GLU A 96 -8.48 18.62 5.60
C GLU A 96 -9.44 19.02 4.47
N LEU A 97 -9.84 18.05 3.64
CA LEU A 97 -10.79 18.28 2.55
C LEU A 97 -12.07 18.94 3.07
N GLY A 98 -12.31 20.17 2.63
CA GLY A 98 -13.47 20.97 3.03
C GLY A 98 -13.30 21.65 4.38
N ALA A 99 -12.13 21.60 5.03
CA ALA A 99 -11.84 22.49 6.14
C ALA A 99 -11.80 23.93 5.64
N GLY A 100 -12.59 24.77 6.30
CA GLY A 100 -12.90 26.13 5.83
C GLY A 100 -14.27 26.23 5.18
N PHE A 101 -14.90 25.13 4.76
CA PHE A 101 -16.26 25.21 4.23
C PHE A 101 -17.25 25.52 5.36
N HIS A 102 -18.06 26.54 5.12
CA HIS A 102 -19.14 26.97 5.99
C HIS A 102 -20.45 26.30 5.54
N PRO A 103 -21.11 25.46 6.36
CA PRO A 103 -22.28 24.66 5.94
C PRO A 103 -23.47 25.50 5.47
N GLU A 104 -23.64 26.69 6.04
CA GLU A 104 -24.72 27.64 5.69
C GLU A 104 -24.46 28.42 4.40
N ARG A 105 -23.26 28.33 3.82
CA ARG A 105 -22.87 29.03 2.59
C ARG A 105 -23.01 28.12 1.39
N THR A 106 -23.26 28.72 0.22
CA THR A 106 -23.30 28.00 -1.05
C THR A 106 -21.93 27.40 -1.40
N GLY A 107 -21.89 26.40 -2.26
CA GLY A 107 -20.62 25.86 -2.77
C GLY A 107 -19.75 26.95 -3.40
N LEU A 108 -20.35 27.86 -4.18
CA LEU A 108 -19.66 28.99 -4.81
C LEU A 108 -19.02 29.95 -3.78
N GLU A 109 -19.77 30.36 -2.76
CA GLU A 109 -19.24 31.20 -1.68
C GLU A 109 -18.09 30.51 -0.93
N ASN A 110 -18.19 29.20 -0.73
CA ASN A 110 -17.15 28.40 -0.11
C ASN A 110 -15.87 28.32 -0.96
N LEU A 111 -15.97 28.27 -2.30
CA LEU A 111 -14.81 28.35 -3.19
C LEU A 111 -14.08 29.69 -3.06
N TYR A 112 -14.83 30.81 -3.00
CA TYR A 112 -14.23 32.12 -2.76
C TYR A 112 -13.56 32.22 -1.39
N PHE A 113 -14.21 31.70 -0.35
CA PHE A 113 -13.66 31.69 1.00
C PHE A 113 -12.38 30.86 1.09
N GLN A 114 -12.37 29.66 0.48
CA GLN A 114 -11.22 28.78 0.43
C GLN A 114 -10.05 29.41 -0.34
N GLY A 115 -10.34 30.03 -1.49
CA GLY A 115 -9.34 30.77 -2.27
C GLY A 115 -8.68 31.87 -1.45
N ALA A 116 -9.46 32.64 -0.69
CA ALA A 116 -8.94 33.68 0.18
C ALA A 116 -8.06 33.13 1.32
N ILE A 117 -8.45 32.00 1.95
CA ILE A 117 -7.63 31.32 2.97
C ILE A 117 -6.28 30.89 2.39
N GLN A 118 -6.27 30.43 1.14
CA GLN A 118 -5.06 29.98 0.45
C GLN A 118 -4.24 31.13 -0.17
N GLY A 119 -4.69 32.39 0.02
CA GLY A 119 -3.98 33.59 -0.45
C GLY A 119 -4.22 33.95 -1.92
N PHE A 120 -5.25 33.39 -2.56
CA PHE A 120 -5.66 33.78 -3.91
C PHE A 120 -6.48 35.06 -3.89
N SER A 121 -6.23 35.92 -4.86
CA SER A 121 -7.12 37.05 -5.15
C SER A 121 -8.45 36.55 -5.68
N ARG A 122 -9.51 37.35 -5.49
CA ARG A 122 -10.85 37.02 -6.01
C ARG A 122 -10.85 36.72 -7.51
N ARG A 123 -10.04 37.43 -8.29
CA ARG A 123 -9.92 37.25 -9.75
C ARG A 123 -9.26 35.91 -10.11
N GLU A 124 -8.22 35.50 -9.37
CA GLU A 124 -7.61 34.19 -9.56
C GLU A 124 -8.58 33.07 -9.20
N THR A 125 -9.31 33.22 -8.08
CA THR A 125 -10.34 32.25 -7.71
C THR A 125 -11.43 32.14 -8.76
N GLU A 126 -11.95 33.27 -9.24
CA GLU A 126 -12.99 33.32 -10.27
C GLU A 126 -12.57 32.63 -11.57
N ALA A 127 -11.29 32.74 -11.95
CA ALA A 127 -10.74 32.04 -13.11
C ALA A 127 -10.69 30.51 -12.94
N MET A 128 -10.56 30.00 -11.71
CA MET A 128 -10.50 28.56 -11.42
C MET A 128 -11.88 27.91 -11.25
N ILE A 129 -12.91 28.69 -10.89
CA ILE A 129 -14.26 28.17 -10.58
C ILE A 129 -14.84 27.27 -11.68
N PRO A 130 -14.81 27.63 -12.98
CA PRO A 130 -15.36 26.78 -14.03
C PRO A 130 -14.76 25.36 -14.03
N ASP A 131 -13.44 25.27 -13.91
CA ASP A 131 -12.73 24.00 -13.88
C ASP A 131 -13.04 23.20 -12.61
N ILE A 132 -13.13 23.87 -11.45
CA ILE A 132 -13.51 23.25 -10.18
C ILE A 132 -14.91 22.63 -10.28
N VAL A 133 -15.88 23.39 -10.83
CA VAL A 133 -17.27 22.92 -10.95
C VAL A 133 -17.37 21.76 -11.93
N ALA A 134 -16.68 21.85 -13.08
CA ALA A 134 -16.61 20.76 -14.05
C ALA A 134 -15.90 19.51 -13.49
N PHE A 135 -14.89 19.69 -12.63
CA PHE A 135 -14.21 18.59 -11.96
C PHE A 135 -15.12 17.92 -10.92
N ALA A 136 -15.76 18.73 -10.07
CA ALA A 136 -16.63 18.24 -8.99
C ALA A 136 -17.86 17.48 -9.50
N ASP A 137 -18.38 17.83 -10.69
CA ASP A 137 -19.54 17.17 -11.31
C ASP A 137 -20.75 17.11 -10.35
N ILE A 138 -21.09 18.26 -9.77
CA ILE A 138 -22.22 18.44 -8.84
C ILE A 138 -23.39 19.23 -9.44
N GLY A 139 -23.30 19.64 -10.71
CA GLY A 139 -24.33 20.41 -11.40
C GLY A 139 -24.71 21.71 -10.69
N ASP A 140 -26.00 22.04 -10.69
CA ASP A 140 -26.54 23.29 -10.12
C ASP A 140 -26.46 23.38 -8.59
N PHE A 141 -26.08 22.28 -7.91
CA PHE A 141 -25.91 22.28 -6.45
C PHE A 141 -24.80 23.23 -5.99
N ILE A 142 -23.89 23.67 -6.86
CA ILE A 142 -22.87 24.68 -6.52
C ILE A 142 -23.51 25.97 -5.94
N ASN A 143 -24.75 26.29 -6.36
CA ASN A 143 -25.51 27.45 -5.90
C ASN A 143 -26.35 27.17 -4.65
N GLN A 144 -26.30 25.95 -4.10
CA GLN A 144 -27.02 25.53 -2.90
C GLN A 144 -26.09 25.51 -1.68
N PRO A 145 -26.62 25.76 -0.46
CA PRO A 145 -25.85 25.63 0.77
C PRO A 145 -25.18 24.26 0.93
N VAL A 146 -23.93 24.22 1.35
CA VAL A 146 -23.15 22.97 1.44
C VAL A 146 -23.78 21.97 2.42
N LYS A 147 -24.54 22.42 3.43
CA LYS A 147 -25.27 21.52 4.35
C LYS A 147 -26.31 20.62 3.68
N VAL A 148 -26.78 20.95 2.47
CA VAL A 148 -27.72 20.10 1.72
C VAL A 148 -27.03 19.09 0.81
N TYR A 149 -25.70 19.09 0.77
CA TYR A 149 -24.94 18.19 -0.09
C TYR A 149 -24.95 16.77 0.50
N SER A 150 -24.93 15.77 -0.38
CA SER A 150 -24.51 14.44 0.04
C SER A 150 -23.03 14.47 0.45
N SER A 151 -22.60 13.50 1.26
CA SER A 151 -21.18 13.34 1.62
C SER A 151 -20.29 13.23 0.37
N GLY A 152 -20.75 12.55 -0.68
CA GLY A 152 -20.05 12.45 -1.96
C GLY A 152 -19.88 13.81 -2.65
N MET A 153 -20.95 14.62 -2.76
CA MET A 153 -20.88 15.94 -3.37
C MET A 153 -19.95 16.89 -2.60
N PHE A 154 -20.00 16.84 -1.27
CA PHE A 154 -19.11 17.62 -0.41
C PHE A 154 -17.64 17.30 -0.71
N ILE A 155 -17.29 16.02 -0.69
CA ILE A 155 -15.92 15.56 -0.93
C ILE A 155 -15.47 15.88 -2.35
N ARG A 156 -16.35 15.72 -3.35
CA ARG A 156 -16.03 16.05 -4.75
C ARG A 156 -15.69 17.53 -4.91
N LEU A 157 -16.50 18.43 -4.34
CA LEU A 157 -16.23 19.86 -4.41
C LEU A 157 -14.95 20.24 -3.65
N ALA A 158 -14.77 19.70 -2.44
CA ALA A 158 -13.57 19.93 -1.65
C ALA A 158 -12.30 19.48 -2.38
N PHE A 159 -12.35 18.30 -3.00
CA PHE A 159 -11.22 17.74 -3.75
C PHE A 159 -10.96 18.55 -5.01
N ALA A 160 -12.00 18.84 -5.80
CA ALA A 160 -11.90 19.67 -7.00
C ALA A 160 -11.23 21.02 -6.71
N ALA A 161 -11.64 21.67 -5.62
CA ALA A 161 -11.04 22.92 -5.17
C ALA A 161 -9.56 22.74 -4.80
N ALA A 162 -9.21 21.66 -4.10
CA ALA A 162 -7.84 21.39 -3.67
C ALA A 162 -6.87 21.07 -4.82
N VAL A 163 -7.35 20.42 -5.90
CA VAL A 163 -6.52 20.02 -7.05
C VAL A 163 -6.51 21.01 -8.21
N GLN A 164 -7.41 21.99 -8.24
CA GLN A 164 -7.32 23.06 -9.22
C GLN A 164 -6.29 24.12 -8.83
N VAL A 165 -6.01 24.21 -7.53
CA VAL A 165 -4.82 24.89 -7.01
C VAL A 165 -3.60 24.18 -7.58
N LYS A 166 -2.63 24.94 -8.11
CA LYS A 166 -1.31 24.43 -8.51
C LYS A 166 -0.32 24.63 -7.35
N PRO A 167 -0.23 23.69 -6.38
CA PRO A 167 0.70 23.81 -5.28
C PRO A 167 2.12 23.46 -5.73
N ASP A 168 3.10 23.89 -4.94
CA ASP A 168 4.47 23.38 -5.08
C ASP A 168 4.61 22.01 -4.39
N ILE A 169 3.82 21.77 -3.33
CA ILE A 169 3.77 20.55 -2.53
C ILE A 169 2.32 20.11 -2.35
N LEU A 170 1.98 18.89 -2.78
CA LEU A 170 0.70 18.26 -2.48
C LEU A 170 0.88 17.15 -1.43
N ILE A 171 0.17 17.28 -0.32
CA ILE A 171 0.08 16.24 0.71
C ILE A 171 -1.17 15.42 0.46
N VAL A 172 -0.96 14.14 0.24
CA VAL A 172 -1.99 13.16 0.00
C VAL A 172 -2.06 12.27 1.23
N ASP A 173 -3.17 12.35 1.95
CA ASP A 173 -3.53 11.37 2.99
C ASP A 173 -4.57 10.41 2.41
N GLU A 174 -4.84 9.31 3.11
CA GLU A 174 -5.75 8.19 2.75
C GLU A 174 -7.15 8.58 2.21
N ALA A 175 -7.49 9.87 2.30
CA ALA A 175 -8.62 10.55 1.70
C ALA A 175 -8.73 10.47 0.16
N LEU A 176 -7.78 9.90 -0.58
CA LEU A 176 -8.01 9.62 -2.02
C LEU A 176 -9.03 8.51 -2.26
N SER A 177 -9.30 7.68 -1.24
CA SER A 177 -10.23 6.55 -1.36
C SER A 177 -11.71 6.95 -1.26
N VAL A 178 -12.05 8.24 -1.11
CA VAL A 178 -13.45 8.70 -1.05
C VAL A 178 -13.97 9.17 -2.42
N GLY A 179 -15.19 8.73 -2.76
CA GLY A 179 -15.84 8.98 -4.04
C GLY A 179 -16.29 7.68 -4.71
N ASP A 180 -16.91 7.77 -5.88
CA ASP A 180 -17.16 6.60 -6.73
C ASP A 180 -15.93 6.28 -7.58
N ALA A 181 -15.87 5.07 -8.16
CA ALA A 181 -14.74 4.63 -8.97
C ALA A 181 -14.44 5.56 -10.17
N ARG A 182 -15.47 6.23 -10.71
CA ARG A 182 -15.31 7.20 -11.80
C ARG A 182 -14.60 8.46 -11.33
N PHE A 183 -14.99 9.01 -10.18
CA PHE A 183 -14.35 10.18 -9.58
C PHE A 183 -12.91 9.86 -9.15
N GLN A 184 -12.67 8.72 -8.51
CA GLN A 184 -11.33 8.27 -8.13
C GLN A 184 -10.37 8.21 -9.34
N ARG A 185 -10.81 7.66 -10.48
CA ARG A 185 -10.00 7.65 -11.72
C ARG A 185 -9.63 9.06 -12.18
N ARG A 186 -10.55 10.02 -12.08
CA ARG A 186 -10.26 11.44 -12.41
C ARG A 186 -9.26 12.05 -11.43
N CYS A 187 -9.37 11.73 -10.14
CA CYS A 187 -8.42 12.17 -9.11
C CYS A 187 -7.01 11.67 -9.42
N PHE A 188 -6.85 10.38 -9.73
CA PHE A 188 -5.55 9.80 -10.06
C PHE A 188 -4.97 10.39 -11.35
N ALA A 189 -5.78 10.55 -12.40
CA ALA A 189 -5.33 11.21 -13.63
C ALA A 189 -4.79 12.62 -13.37
N ARG A 190 -5.49 13.41 -12.54
CA ARG A 190 -5.06 14.77 -12.18
C ARG A 190 -3.77 14.77 -11.34
N ILE A 191 -3.61 13.80 -10.45
CA ILE A 191 -2.38 13.60 -9.67
C ILE A 191 -1.20 13.29 -10.60
N ASP A 192 -1.40 12.40 -11.59
CA ASP A 192 -0.36 12.06 -12.56
C ASP A 192 0.02 13.27 -13.44
N GLU A 193 -0.96 14.07 -13.88
CA GLU A 193 -0.68 15.35 -14.58
C GLU A 193 0.18 16.28 -13.72
N MET A 194 -0.20 16.50 -12.45
CA MET A 194 0.57 17.35 -11.53
C MET A 194 2.00 16.83 -11.31
N ARG A 195 2.17 15.50 -11.26
CA ARG A 195 3.50 14.88 -11.18
C ARG A 195 4.33 15.22 -12.42
N THR A 196 3.74 15.18 -13.62
CA THR A 196 4.44 15.61 -14.85
C THR A 196 4.70 17.12 -14.89
N GLU A 197 3.89 17.93 -14.21
CA GLU A 197 4.10 19.38 -14.03
C GLU A 197 5.22 19.69 -13.01
N GLY A 198 5.79 18.68 -12.33
CA GLY A 198 6.90 18.84 -11.36
C GLY A 198 6.45 19.17 -9.94
N VAL A 199 5.18 18.93 -9.61
CA VAL A 199 4.67 19.09 -8.23
C VAL A 199 5.33 18.06 -7.31
N THR A 200 5.71 18.48 -6.11
CA THR A 200 6.28 17.60 -5.09
C THR A 200 5.14 16.91 -4.33
N PHE A 201 5.25 15.61 -4.09
CA PHE A 201 4.21 14.84 -3.38
C PHE A 201 4.70 14.30 -2.04
N LEU A 202 3.81 14.34 -1.05
CA LEU A 202 3.95 13.64 0.22
C LEU A 202 2.76 12.69 0.36
N PHE A 203 2.99 11.39 0.19
CA PHE A 203 1.97 10.36 0.37
C PHE A 203 2.06 9.80 1.78
N VAL A 204 0.96 9.86 2.52
CA VAL A 204 0.84 9.22 3.84
C VAL A 204 -0.21 8.14 3.73
N SER A 205 0.23 6.89 3.88
CA SER A 205 -0.62 5.73 3.68
C SER A 205 -0.13 4.55 4.50
N HIS A 206 -1.07 3.71 4.94
CA HIS A 206 -0.78 2.37 5.45
C HIS A 206 -0.73 1.31 4.33
N SER A 207 -1.10 1.67 3.09
CA SER A 207 -1.05 0.78 1.94
C SER A 207 0.37 0.70 1.39
N THR A 208 0.98 -0.48 1.52
CA THR A 208 2.29 -0.77 0.92
C THR A 208 2.27 -0.64 -0.59
N GLU A 209 1.16 -1.05 -1.23
CA GLU A 209 0.99 -0.98 -2.69
C GLU A 209 0.96 0.47 -3.19
N GLU A 210 0.27 1.36 -2.48
CA GLU A 210 0.19 2.77 -2.85
C GLU A 210 1.55 3.45 -2.75
N ILE A 211 2.28 3.21 -1.66
CA ILE A 211 3.61 3.77 -1.44
C ILE A 211 4.60 3.28 -2.49
N VAL A 212 4.61 1.97 -2.77
CA VAL A 212 5.49 1.38 -3.79
C VAL A 212 5.19 1.92 -5.18
N ARG A 213 3.91 2.13 -5.52
CA ARG A 213 3.50 2.60 -6.84
C ARG A 213 3.68 4.11 -7.04
N GLN A 214 3.45 4.91 -6.01
CA GLN A 214 3.31 6.36 -6.15
C GLN A 214 4.55 7.15 -5.69
N CYS A 215 5.48 6.51 -4.99
CA CYS A 215 6.63 7.19 -4.40
C CYS A 215 7.94 6.73 -5.04
N ASN A 216 8.96 7.60 -5.02
CA ASN A 216 10.32 7.27 -5.41
C ASN A 216 11.23 7.00 -4.21
N ARG A 217 10.83 7.46 -3.02
CA ARG A 217 11.48 7.25 -1.73
C ARG A 217 10.40 7.16 -0.65
N ALA A 218 10.68 6.48 0.45
CA ALA A 218 9.76 6.43 1.58
C ALA A 218 10.49 6.52 2.92
N LEU A 219 9.78 7.03 3.93
CA LEU A 219 10.16 7.03 5.33
C LEU A 219 9.29 6.05 6.11
N LEU A 220 9.90 5.31 7.01
CA LEU A 220 9.22 4.50 8.02
C LEU A 220 9.31 5.18 9.37
N LEU A 221 8.19 5.62 9.92
CA LEU A 221 8.11 6.12 11.28
C LEU A 221 7.73 5.01 12.25
N ALA A 222 8.42 4.97 13.38
CA ALA A 222 8.09 4.12 14.53
C ALA A 222 8.33 4.93 15.81
N ASP A 223 7.36 4.95 16.73
CA ASP A 223 7.45 5.62 18.04
C ASP A 223 7.96 7.08 17.99
N GLY A 224 7.63 7.81 16.93
CA GLY A 224 8.01 9.20 16.74
C GLY A 224 9.41 9.42 16.15
N GLU A 225 10.10 8.37 15.73
CA GLU A 225 11.43 8.41 15.09
C GLU A 225 11.37 7.90 13.64
N ILE A 226 12.32 8.32 12.79
CA ILE A 226 12.52 7.69 11.48
C ILE A 226 13.35 6.42 11.70
N LEU A 227 12.70 5.28 11.53
CA LEU A 227 13.35 3.97 11.61
C LEU A 227 14.07 3.61 10.32
N MET A 228 13.54 4.05 9.18
CA MET A 228 14.11 3.74 7.87
C MET A 228 13.78 4.85 6.86
N ASP A 229 14.73 5.12 5.98
CA ASP A 229 14.62 6.06 4.88
C ASP A 229 15.30 5.44 3.65
N GLY A 230 14.55 5.21 2.57
CA GLY A 230 15.08 4.53 1.41
C GLY A 230 14.06 4.22 0.33
N LEU A 231 14.30 3.15 -0.42
CA LEU A 231 13.40 2.73 -1.50
C LEU A 231 12.04 2.31 -0.93
N PRO A 232 10.93 2.67 -1.59
CA PRO A 232 9.58 2.36 -1.13
C PRO A 232 9.35 0.88 -0.81
N ARG A 233 9.92 -0.02 -1.63
CA ARG A 233 9.78 -1.47 -1.44
C ARG A 233 10.46 -1.95 -0.16
N ASP A 234 11.66 -1.49 0.11
CA ASP A 234 12.42 -1.90 1.30
C ASP A 234 11.76 -1.38 2.58
N VAL A 235 11.27 -0.14 2.53
CA VAL A 235 10.49 0.48 3.60
C VAL A 235 9.17 -0.24 3.84
N ALA A 236 8.44 -0.59 2.77
CA ALA A 236 7.21 -1.36 2.86
C ALA A 236 7.46 -2.75 3.47
N ASN A 237 8.52 -3.44 3.05
CA ASN A 237 8.93 -4.72 3.63
C ASN A 237 9.25 -4.58 5.12
N ARG A 238 10.01 -3.55 5.52
CA ARG A 238 10.33 -3.30 6.92
C ARG A 238 9.09 -2.94 7.75
N TYR A 239 8.15 -2.21 7.17
CA TYR A 239 6.85 -1.93 7.80
C TYR A 239 6.05 -3.21 8.06
N LEU A 240 6.01 -4.12 7.07
CA LEU A 240 5.38 -5.43 7.23
C LEU A 240 6.10 -6.28 8.30
N ASP A 241 7.44 -6.22 8.40
CA ASP A 241 8.20 -6.95 9.43
C ASP A 241 7.76 -6.52 10.83
N ILE A 242 7.50 -5.22 11.03
CA ILE A 242 7.06 -4.66 12.32
C ILE A 242 5.63 -5.06 12.66
N LEU A 243 4.75 -5.08 11.67
CA LEU A 243 3.35 -5.46 11.86
C LEU A 243 3.19 -6.94 12.21
N PHE A 244 3.99 -7.80 11.59
CA PHE A 244 3.74 -9.25 11.60
C PHE A 244 4.82 -10.10 12.26
N GLY A 245 5.98 -9.52 12.59
CA GLY A 245 7.12 -10.21 13.19
C GLY A 245 7.95 -10.99 12.17
N ARG A 246 9.26 -11.12 12.45
CA ARG A 246 10.22 -11.86 11.61
C ARG A 246 10.86 -12.97 12.44
N ASP A 247 10.12 -14.07 12.67
CA ASP A 247 10.66 -15.23 13.39
C ASP A 247 11.42 -16.14 12.40
N LEU A 248 12.67 -15.78 12.13
CA LEU A 248 13.64 -16.71 11.53
C LEU A 248 14.14 -17.67 12.62
N ALA A 249 13.29 -18.60 13.04
CA ALA A 249 13.72 -19.72 13.86
C ALA A 249 14.18 -20.87 12.94
N GLU A 250 15.49 -20.95 12.71
CA GLU A 250 16.14 -22.14 12.18
C GLU A 250 16.12 -23.23 13.25
N GLU A 251 15.11 -24.10 13.21
CA GLU A 251 15.19 -25.40 13.89
C GLU A 251 15.21 -26.51 12.85
N ALA A 252 16.28 -27.30 12.91
CA ALA A 252 16.49 -28.48 12.08
C ALA A 252 15.45 -29.55 12.42
N VAL A 253 14.57 -29.86 11.49
CA VAL A 253 13.60 -30.97 11.61
C VAL A 253 14.08 -32.14 10.75
N GLU A 254 14.30 -33.29 11.39
CA GLU A 254 14.61 -34.56 10.75
C GLU A 254 13.40 -35.10 9.95
N LYS A 255 13.72 -35.56 8.73
CA LYS A 255 12.97 -36.41 7.77
C LYS A 255 11.45 -36.53 7.99
N ALA A 256 10.73 -35.85 7.10
CA ALA A 256 9.28 -35.81 6.98
C ALA A 256 8.70 -36.92 6.08
N GLU A 257 7.58 -37.53 6.48
CA GLU A 257 6.77 -38.40 5.62
C GLU A 257 5.85 -37.57 4.71
N ILE A 258 5.83 -37.90 3.41
CA ILE A 258 5.08 -37.19 2.37
C ILE A 258 3.67 -37.79 2.29
N THR A 259 2.63 -36.95 2.39
CA THR A 259 1.26 -37.34 2.03
C THR A 259 0.94 -36.87 0.60
N THR A 260 1.30 -37.68 -0.39
CA THR A 260 1.15 -37.34 -1.82
C THR A 260 -0.31 -37.49 -2.29
N PRO A 261 -0.85 -36.57 -3.10
CA PRO A 261 -2.01 -36.84 -3.94
C PRO A 261 -1.64 -37.86 -5.03
N GLN A 262 -2.41 -38.95 -5.15
CA GLN A 262 -2.24 -39.96 -6.20
C GLN A 262 -2.67 -39.41 -7.57
N ALA A 263 -1.69 -39.03 -8.39
CA ALA A 263 -1.72 -39.14 -9.85
C ALA A 263 -0.27 -39.11 -10.35
N ILE A 264 0.24 -40.24 -10.83
CA ILE A 264 1.61 -40.35 -11.36
C ILE A 264 1.65 -39.61 -12.70
N SER A 265 2.28 -38.43 -12.71
CA SER A 265 2.67 -37.71 -13.92
C SER A 265 3.80 -38.47 -14.63
N ALA A 266 3.83 -38.44 -15.96
CA ALA A 266 4.91 -39.02 -16.76
C ALA A 266 6.20 -38.17 -16.78
N ASP A 267 6.19 -36.97 -16.19
CA ASP A 267 7.34 -36.08 -16.11
C ASP A 267 8.33 -36.52 -15.00
N PRO A 268 9.57 -36.92 -15.36
CA PRO A 268 10.59 -37.31 -14.39
C PRO A 268 10.97 -36.20 -13.40
N ALA A 269 10.95 -34.92 -13.83
CA ALA A 269 11.30 -33.80 -12.97
C ALA A 269 10.22 -33.59 -11.89
N LEU A 270 8.94 -33.68 -12.27
CA LEU A 270 7.84 -33.62 -11.32
C LEU A 270 7.86 -34.81 -10.36
N CYS A 271 8.17 -36.01 -10.85
CA CYS A 271 8.34 -37.18 -9.98
C CYS A 271 9.44 -36.97 -8.94
N ALA A 272 10.60 -36.46 -9.36
CA ALA A 272 11.70 -36.15 -8.45
C ALA A 272 11.30 -35.08 -7.42
N PHE A 273 10.62 -34.01 -7.87
CA PHE A 273 10.10 -32.97 -6.99
C PHE A 273 9.12 -33.53 -5.96
N LEU A 274 8.17 -34.37 -6.37
CA LEU A 274 7.16 -34.93 -5.46
C LEU A 274 7.74 -35.98 -4.48
N GLN A 275 8.84 -36.64 -4.82
CA GLN A 275 9.49 -37.66 -3.99
C GLN A 275 10.58 -37.09 -3.07
N ASP A 276 11.08 -35.89 -3.36
CA ASP A 276 12.09 -35.23 -2.55
C ASP A 276 11.52 -34.81 -1.18
N SER A 277 12.02 -35.49 -0.15
CA SER A 277 11.68 -35.33 1.28
C SER A 277 12.69 -34.46 2.04
N SER A 278 13.56 -33.75 1.33
CA SER A 278 14.49 -32.81 1.95
C SER A 278 13.74 -31.64 2.62
N ALA A 279 14.14 -31.30 3.84
CA ALA A 279 13.69 -30.09 4.55
C ALA A 279 14.49 -28.83 4.15
N GLU A 280 15.38 -28.95 3.16
CA GLU A 280 16.17 -27.84 2.63
C GLU A 280 15.31 -26.83 1.86
N ASP A 281 15.54 -25.54 2.09
CA ASP A 281 14.86 -24.46 1.37
C ASP A 281 15.53 -24.27 -0.01
N ARG A 282 14.95 -24.92 -1.03
CA ARG A 282 15.44 -24.89 -2.42
C ARG A 282 14.75 -23.85 -3.28
N PHE A 283 13.80 -23.10 -2.71
CA PHE A 283 12.99 -22.14 -3.45
C PHE A 283 13.83 -21.10 -4.19
N ALA A 284 14.91 -20.61 -3.56
CA ALA A 284 15.80 -19.61 -4.17
C ALA A 284 16.65 -20.17 -5.34
N ALA A 285 16.72 -21.50 -5.48
CA ALA A 285 17.37 -22.16 -6.61
C ALA A 285 16.44 -22.26 -7.84
N ASN A 286 15.16 -21.89 -7.71
CA ASN A 286 14.23 -21.88 -8.83
C ASN A 286 14.65 -20.81 -9.86
N PRO A 287 14.69 -21.10 -11.18
CA PRO A 287 15.07 -20.11 -12.20
C PRO A 287 14.17 -18.88 -12.27
N LEU A 288 12.91 -19.00 -11.85
CA LEU A 288 11.93 -17.92 -11.80
C LEU A 288 11.97 -17.17 -10.46
N TYR A 289 12.85 -17.55 -9.53
CA TYR A 289 12.97 -16.91 -8.24
C TYR A 289 13.27 -15.42 -8.39
N ASN A 290 12.49 -14.59 -7.69
CA ASN A 290 12.78 -13.18 -7.54
C ASN A 290 13.58 -12.97 -6.24
N PRO A 291 14.85 -12.53 -6.29
CA PRO A 291 15.67 -12.27 -5.10
C PRO A 291 15.12 -11.18 -4.18
N TYR A 292 14.21 -10.34 -4.70
CA TYR A 292 13.56 -9.26 -3.96
C TYR A 292 12.23 -9.68 -3.33
N GLU A 293 12.01 -10.98 -3.12
CA GLU A 293 10.82 -11.46 -2.42
C GLU A 293 10.74 -10.88 -1.00
N TYR A 294 9.52 -10.86 -0.45
CA TYR A 294 9.31 -10.57 0.96
C TYR A 294 8.64 -11.75 1.65
N ARG A 295 9.36 -12.39 2.59
CA ARG A 295 8.85 -13.54 3.33
C ARG A 295 8.50 -13.21 4.77
N TRP A 296 7.31 -13.63 5.22
CA TRP A 296 6.82 -13.41 6.58
C TRP A 296 5.78 -14.46 6.98
N GLY A 297 5.59 -14.65 8.28
CA GLY A 297 4.64 -15.61 8.84
C GLY A 297 5.05 -16.01 10.25
N ASN A 298 4.16 -16.69 10.97
CA ASN A 298 4.42 -17.11 12.35
C ASN A 298 5.32 -18.36 12.48
N GLY A 299 5.84 -18.87 11.36
CA GLY A 299 6.74 -20.03 11.33
C GLY A 299 6.04 -21.36 11.63
N GLY A 300 4.70 -21.42 11.57
CA GLY A 300 3.98 -22.68 11.73
C GLY A 300 4.20 -23.66 10.58
N ALA A 301 4.51 -23.15 9.38
CA ALA A 301 4.92 -23.93 8.23
C ALA A 301 6.02 -23.20 7.48
N ARG A 302 6.66 -23.87 6.52
CA ARG A 302 7.66 -23.29 5.62
C ARG A 302 7.44 -23.79 4.20
N ILE A 303 7.22 -22.86 3.27
CA ILE A 303 7.28 -23.10 1.83
C ILE A 303 8.76 -23.27 1.47
N LEU A 304 9.12 -24.48 1.06
CA LEU A 304 10.51 -24.90 0.86
C LEU A 304 10.93 -24.89 -0.61
N ASP A 305 9.99 -25.19 -1.51
CA ASP A 305 10.32 -25.36 -2.92
C ASP A 305 9.09 -25.12 -3.79
N VAL A 306 9.34 -24.79 -5.07
CA VAL A 306 8.29 -24.54 -6.05
C VAL A 306 8.74 -25.03 -7.42
N MET A 307 7.82 -25.60 -8.16
CA MET A 307 8.03 -26.05 -9.54
C MET A 307 6.89 -25.53 -10.42
N LEU A 308 7.24 -24.91 -11.54
CA LEU A 308 6.28 -24.52 -12.56
C LEU A 308 6.38 -25.49 -13.74
N SER A 309 5.26 -26.11 -14.08
CA SER A 309 5.10 -26.91 -15.28
C SER A 309 4.24 -26.14 -16.29
N SER A 310 4.62 -26.20 -17.57
CA SER A 310 3.86 -25.60 -18.68
C SER A 310 3.58 -26.66 -19.74
N THR A 311 2.50 -26.50 -20.51
CA THR A 311 2.30 -27.21 -21.77
C THR A 311 3.34 -26.84 -22.83
N GLY A 312 3.90 -25.63 -22.73
CA GLY A 312 5.02 -25.13 -23.52
C GLY A 312 6.34 -25.16 -22.74
N ASP A 313 7.13 -24.10 -22.85
CA ASP A 313 8.36 -23.92 -22.06
C ASP A 313 8.04 -23.15 -20.76
N PRO A 314 8.30 -23.72 -19.56
CA PRO A 314 8.05 -23.03 -18.29
C PRO A 314 8.91 -21.78 -18.06
N LEU A 315 9.99 -21.56 -18.85
CA LEU A 315 10.81 -20.34 -18.81
C LEU A 315 10.40 -19.30 -19.87
N HIS A 316 9.65 -19.71 -20.90
CA HIS A 316 9.19 -18.85 -21.98
C HIS A 316 7.69 -19.01 -22.16
N ILE A 317 6.94 -18.38 -21.28
CA ILE A 317 5.49 -18.53 -21.21
C ILE A 317 4.83 -17.64 -22.24
N VAL A 318 3.86 -18.19 -22.96
CA VAL A 318 3.03 -17.43 -23.91
C VAL A 318 1.57 -17.46 -23.51
N ALA A 319 0.83 -16.45 -23.96
CA ALA A 319 -0.61 -16.42 -23.75
C ALA A 319 -1.29 -17.68 -24.33
N GLY A 320 -2.12 -18.32 -23.52
CA GLY A 320 -2.81 -19.58 -23.83
C GLY A 320 -2.16 -20.84 -23.27
N ASP A 321 -0.91 -20.78 -22.78
CA ASP A 321 -0.25 -21.92 -22.13
C ASP A 321 -1.04 -22.39 -20.90
N THR A 322 -1.10 -23.69 -20.66
CA THR A 322 -1.63 -24.21 -19.39
C THR A 322 -0.47 -24.40 -18.42
N LEU A 323 -0.54 -23.67 -17.31
CA LEU A 323 0.48 -23.64 -16.27
C LEU A 323 -0.01 -24.41 -15.05
N THR A 324 0.89 -25.16 -14.41
CA THR A 324 0.66 -25.78 -13.11
C THR A 324 1.81 -25.45 -12.18
N LEU A 325 1.50 -24.70 -11.12
CA LEU A 325 2.44 -24.31 -10.08
C LEU A 325 2.32 -25.27 -8.89
N HIS A 326 3.34 -26.07 -8.67
CA HIS A 326 3.45 -26.99 -7.55
C HIS A 326 4.24 -26.34 -6.42
N VAL A 327 3.62 -26.17 -5.26
CA VAL A 327 4.21 -25.52 -4.08
C VAL A 327 4.38 -26.56 -2.98
N LYS A 328 5.62 -26.74 -2.53
CA LYS A 328 5.98 -27.70 -1.49
C LYS A 328 6.21 -26.98 -0.17
N ALA A 329 5.62 -27.50 0.90
CA ALA A 329 5.82 -26.96 2.24
C ALA A 329 6.00 -28.04 3.31
N LEU A 330 6.78 -27.69 4.33
CA LEU A 330 6.95 -28.44 5.57
C LEU A 330 6.12 -27.78 6.67
N PHE A 331 5.31 -28.57 7.38
CA PHE A 331 4.54 -28.10 8.52
C PHE A 331 5.34 -28.33 9.80
N LEU A 332 5.61 -27.28 10.58
CA LEU A 332 6.40 -27.33 11.81
C LEU A 332 5.53 -27.55 13.05
N ARG A 333 4.21 -27.38 12.91
CA ARG A 333 3.21 -27.64 13.96
C ARG A 333 2.01 -28.36 13.37
N ASP A 334 1.16 -28.89 14.23
CA ASP A 334 -0.09 -29.53 13.83
C ASP A 334 -1.10 -28.47 13.37
N PHE A 335 -1.72 -28.68 12.21
CA PHE A 335 -2.78 -27.83 11.70
C PHE A 335 -3.94 -28.63 11.16
N PHE A 336 -5.15 -28.17 11.45
CA PHE A 336 -6.35 -28.62 10.78
C PHE A 336 -6.64 -27.69 9.61
N ARG A 337 -6.82 -28.24 8.41
CA ARG A 337 -7.24 -27.50 7.20
C ARG A 337 -6.34 -26.30 6.82
N PRO A 338 -5.04 -26.50 6.58
CA PRO A 338 -4.18 -25.41 6.11
C PRO A 338 -4.67 -24.81 4.78
N ILE A 339 -4.75 -23.49 4.72
CA ILE A 339 -5.16 -22.73 3.55
C ILE A 339 -3.95 -22.40 2.69
N TRP A 340 -4.00 -22.76 1.41
CA TRP A 340 -2.97 -22.44 0.43
C TRP A 340 -3.42 -21.27 -0.43
N GLY A 341 -2.64 -20.20 -0.48
CA GLY A 341 -2.92 -18.98 -1.23
C GLY A 341 -1.94 -18.77 -2.38
N CYS A 342 -2.43 -18.22 -3.47
CA CYS A 342 -1.65 -17.77 -4.62
C CYS A 342 -2.19 -16.42 -5.11
N THR A 343 -1.30 -15.49 -5.44
CA THR A 343 -1.68 -14.19 -6.00
C THR A 343 -0.72 -13.82 -7.11
N ILE A 344 -1.27 -13.35 -8.24
CA ILE A 344 -0.54 -12.86 -9.39
C ILE A 344 -0.73 -11.34 -9.44
N LYS A 345 0.37 -10.60 -9.51
CA LYS A 345 0.39 -9.14 -9.61
C LYS A 345 1.19 -8.70 -10.82
N THR A 346 0.88 -7.51 -11.34
CA THR A 346 1.76 -6.82 -12.29
C THR A 346 3.01 -6.28 -11.57
N LYS A 347 4.05 -5.91 -12.32
CA LYS A 347 5.22 -5.23 -11.75
C LYS A 347 4.92 -3.91 -11.02
N ASP A 348 3.80 -3.26 -11.37
CA ASP A 348 3.34 -2.01 -10.75
C ASP A 348 2.45 -2.27 -9.50
N GLY A 349 2.39 -3.52 -9.03
CA GLY A 349 1.68 -3.91 -7.81
C GLY A 349 0.17 -4.14 -7.98
N VAL A 350 -0.40 -3.97 -9.18
CA VAL A 350 -1.82 -4.25 -9.43
C VAL A 350 -2.07 -5.75 -9.33
N THR A 351 -2.97 -6.15 -8.42
CA THR A 351 -3.41 -7.55 -8.31
C THR A 351 -4.24 -7.94 -9.53
N VAL A 352 -3.76 -8.92 -10.28
CA VAL A 352 -4.42 -9.45 -11.48
C VAL A 352 -5.37 -10.58 -11.12
N TYR A 353 -4.89 -11.49 -10.27
CA TYR A 353 -5.67 -12.62 -9.80
C TYR A 353 -5.20 -13.05 -8.41
N GLY A 354 -6.12 -13.46 -7.56
CA GLY A 354 -5.80 -13.98 -6.24
C GLY A 354 -6.81 -15.04 -5.86
N THR A 355 -6.34 -16.17 -5.36
CA THR A 355 -7.22 -17.23 -4.86
C THR A 355 -6.55 -17.96 -3.71
N ASN A 356 -7.33 -18.77 -3.02
CA ASN A 356 -6.84 -19.71 -2.05
C ASN A 356 -7.68 -21.00 -2.06
N SER A 357 -7.21 -22.02 -1.36
CA SER A 357 -7.87 -23.32 -1.30
C SER A 357 -9.27 -23.30 -0.66
N GLU A 358 -9.59 -22.26 0.10
CA GLU A 358 -10.91 -22.07 0.72
C GLU A 358 -11.91 -21.48 -0.29
N ILE A 359 -11.56 -20.36 -0.94
CA ILE A 359 -12.37 -19.69 -1.98
C ILE A 359 -12.72 -20.65 -3.11
N ASN A 360 -11.75 -21.46 -3.56
CA ASN A 360 -11.95 -22.43 -4.63
C ASN A 360 -12.62 -23.75 -4.18
N ASN A 361 -13.03 -23.88 -2.91
CA ASN A 361 -13.55 -25.12 -2.34
C ASN A 361 -12.67 -26.36 -2.62
N ALA A 362 -11.35 -26.14 -2.79
CA ALA A 362 -10.39 -27.18 -3.15
C ALA A 362 -10.09 -28.12 -1.97
N GLN A 363 -10.45 -27.72 -0.75
CA GLN A 363 -10.39 -28.60 0.42
C GLN A 363 -11.55 -29.61 0.43
N LYS A 364 -11.44 -30.67 -0.38
CA LYS A 364 -12.26 -31.87 -0.22
C LYS A 364 -11.77 -32.64 1.03
N ALA A 365 -12.58 -32.61 2.10
CA ALA A 365 -12.39 -33.29 3.39
C ALA A 365 -11.14 -32.86 4.18
N GLY A 366 -11.34 -32.36 5.39
CA GLY A 366 -10.28 -31.82 6.25
C GLY A 366 -9.20 -32.85 6.56
N LYS A 367 -8.07 -32.77 5.86
CA LYS A 367 -6.85 -33.47 6.25
C LYS A 367 -6.15 -32.64 7.32
N ALA A 368 -6.06 -33.20 8.52
CA ALA A 368 -5.11 -32.74 9.51
C ALA A 368 -3.70 -32.98 8.96
N VAL A 369 -2.82 -32.00 9.15
CA VAL A 369 -1.40 -32.12 8.84
C VAL A 369 -0.66 -32.06 10.16
N THR A 370 0.21 -33.03 10.40
CA THR A 370 1.00 -33.12 11.62
C THR A 370 2.31 -32.37 11.49
N ALA A 371 2.88 -31.95 12.62
CA ALA A 371 4.23 -31.43 12.69
C ALA A 371 5.21 -32.41 12.04
N GLY A 372 6.16 -31.87 11.28
CA GLY A 372 7.10 -32.62 10.46
C GLY A 372 6.53 -33.15 9.15
N ALA A 373 5.25 -32.98 8.82
CA ALA A 373 4.73 -33.49 7.54
C ALA A 373 5.07 -32.56 6.37
N MET A 374 5.36 -33.16 5.20
CA MET A 374 5.50 -32.44 3.94
C MET A 374 4.25 -32.60 3.08
N ALA A 375 3.81 -31.49 2.51
CA ALA A 375 2.68 -31.46 1.60
C ALA A 375 2.99 -30.61 0.35
N VAL A 376 2.34 -30.99 -0.75
CA VAL A 376 2.43 -30.28 -2.02
C VAL A 376 1.02 -29.86 -2.44
N SER A 377 0.85 -28.58 -2.75
CA SER A 377 -0.37 -28.04 -3.37
C SER A 377 -0.09 -27.63 -4.80
N SER A 378 -1.07 -27.81 -5.68
CA SER A 378 -0.92 -27.54 -7.12
C SER A 378 -1.97 -26.53 -7.57
N PHE A 379 -1.53 -25.43 -8.19
CA PHE A 379 -2.38 -24.40 -8.77
C PHE A 379 -2.30 -24.50 -10.29
N ALA A 380 -3.35 -25.01 -10.92
CA ALA A 380 -3.43 -25.13 -12.38
C ALA A 380 -4.30 -24.00 -12.95
N PHE A 381 -3.81 -23.33 -14.00
CA PHE A 381 -4.53 -22.26 -14.68
C PHE A 381 -4.07 -22.12 -16.14
N ARG A 382 -4.94 -21.58 -16.99
CA ARG A 382 -4.58 -21.15 -18.34
C ARG A 382 -4.02 -19.72 -18.26
N CYS A 383 -2.85 -19.49 -18.85
CA CYS A 383 -2.19 -18.19 -18.87
C CYS A 383 -2.84 -17.28 -19.92
N ASP A 384 -3.98 -16.70 -19.59
CA ASP A 384 -4.66 -15.73 -20.45
C ASP A 384 -4.23 -14.29 -20.10
N LEU A 385 -2.96 -14.08 -19.77
CA LEU A 385 -2.40 -12.77 -19.41
C LEU A 385 -1.88 -12.04 -20.65
N ALA A 386 -1.90 -10.71 -20.60
CA ALA A 386 -1.23 -9.89 -21.60
C ALA A 386 0.31 -10.09 -21.53
N PRO A 387 1.07 -9.69 -22.57
CA PRO A 387 2.51 -9.78 -22.53
C PRO A 387 3.06 -8.81 -21.48
N GLY A 388 3.98 -9.27 -20.64
CA GLY A 388 4.52 -8.46 -19.56
C GLY A 388 5.16 -9.27 -18.44
N GLU A 389 5.57 -8.54 -17.40
CA GLU A 389 6.19 -9.07 -16.19
C GLU A 389 5.16 -9.12 -15.06
N TYR A 390 5.05 -10.30 -14.45
CA TYR A 390 4.12 -10.58 -13.37
C TYR A 390 4.83 -11.23 -12.19
N PHE A 391 4.43 -10.86 -10.99
CA PHE A 391 4.92 -11.44 -9.76
C PHE A 391 3.92 -12.45 -9.20
N ILE A 392 4.40 -13.60 -8.75
CA ILE A 392 3.58 -14.60 -8.04
C ILE A 392 3.95 -14.56 -6.56
N SER A 393 2.96 -14.33 -5.72
CA SER A 393 3.04 -14.45 -4.26
C SER A 393 2.37 -15.74 -3.81
N LEU A 394 2.98 -16.42 -2.84
CA LEU A 394 2.52 -17.68 -2.28
C LEU A 394 2.26 -17.54 -0.78
N GLY A 395 1.31 -18.31 -0.26
CA GLY A 395 0.98 -18.25 1.15
C GLY A 395 0.38 -19.52 1.72
N LEU A 396 0.61 -19.71 3.02
CA LEU A 396 -0.01 -20.69 3.88
C LEU A 396 -0.66 -19.96 5.06
N ALA A 397 -1.90 -20.29 5.37
CA ALA A 397 -2.66 -19.70 6.47
C ALA A 397 -3.55 -20.75 7.14
N THR A 398 -4.26 -20.35 8.20
CA THR A 398 -5.27 -21.18 8.88
C THR A 398 -6.43 -20.30 9.29
N ASP A 399 -7.59 -20.91 9.55
CA ASP A 399 -8.80 -20.21 9.99
C ASP A 399 -8.67 -19.60 11.41
N ALA A 400 -7.67 -20.05 12.19
CA ALA A 400 -7.59 -19.80 13.63
C ALA A 400 -6.59 -18.70 14.05
N GLY A 401 -5.96 -18.00 13.11
CA GLY A 401 -4.96 -16.98 13.42
C GLY A 401 -4.98 -15.78 12.47
N ASP A 402 -4.74 -14.59 13.02
CA ASP A 402 -4.62 -13.33 12.26
C ASP A 402 -3.37 -13.30 11.35
N ASN A 403 -2.34 -14.11 11.69
CA ASN A 403 -1.09 -14.18 10.94
C ASN A 403 -0.99 -15.47 10.11
N PRO A 404 -0.49 -15.39 8.86
CA PRO A 404 -0.22 -16.57 8.05
C PRO A 404 0.89 -17.44 8.67
N LEU A 405 0.90 -18.71 8.28
CA LEU A 405 1.94 -19.66 8.65
C LEU A 405 3.26 -19.32 7.98
N ASP A 406 3.20 -19.06 6.68
CA ASP A 406 4.31 -18.60 5.84
C ASP A 406 3.75 -17.93 4.59
N ARG A 407 4.29 -16.79 4.22
CA ARG A 407 3.98 -16.08 2.97
C ARG A 407 5.26 -15.63 2.32
N ARG A 408 5.35 -15.82 1.01
CA ARG A 408 6.43 -15.31 0.15
C ARG A 408 5.79 -14.38 -0.88
N TYR A 409 5.92 -13.08 -0.67
CA TYR A 409 5.42 -12.03 -1.56
C TYR A 409 6.38 -11.81 -2.72
N ASP A 410 5.81 -11.64 -3.91
CA ASP A 410 6.51 -11.45 -5.17
C ASP A 410 7.65 -12.45 -5.38
N ALA A 411 7.43 -13.71 -4.98
CA ALA A 411 8.46 -14.73 -4.84
C ALA A 411 8.97 -15.25 -6.19
N LEU A 412 8.11 -15.23 -7.22
CA LEU A 412 8.47 -15.63 -8.57
C LEU A 412 8.19 -14.51 -9.57
N LEU A 413 9.09 -14.35 -10.54
CA LEU A 413 8.92 -13.49 -11.70
C LEU A 413 8.50 -14.34 -12.91
N LEU A 414 7.28 -14.11 -13.38
CA LEU A 414 6.70 -14.71 -14.57
C LEU A 414 6.79 -13.69 -15.71
N VAL A 415 7.42 -14.06 -16.83
CA VAL A 415 7.46 -13.23 -18.03
C VAL A 415 6.60 -13.86 -19.11
N VAL A 416 5.56 -13.14 -19.53
CA VAL A 416 4.62 -13.58 -20.56
C VAL A 416 4.97 -12.89 -21.88
N HIS A 417 5.14 -13.69 -22.93
CA HIS A 417 5.58 -13.24 -24.26
C HIS A 417 4.51 -13.43 -25.34
N GLY A 418 4.75 -12.79 -26.49
CA GLY A 418 3.98 -12.99 -27.72
C GLY A 418 3.02 -11.84 -28.04
N PRO A 419 2.55 -11.72 -29.29
CA PRO A 419 1.51 -10.76 -29.64
C PRO A 419 0.16 -11.22 -29.07
N THR A 420 -0.64 -10.27 -28.55
CA THR A 420 -2.02 -10.52 -28.16
C THR A 420 -2.99 -9.79 -29.08
N ASN A 421 -4.17 -10.38 -29.28
CA ASN A 421 -5.26 -9.78 -30.07
C ASN A 421 -6.21 -8.92 -29.21
N PHE A 422 -5.80 -8.57 -27.99
CA PHE A 422 -6.59 -7.79 -27.04
C PHE A 422 -5.72 -6.72 -26.37
N PHE A 423 -6.38 -5.71 -25.81
CA PHE A 423 -5.78 -4.70 -24.93
C PHE A 423 -6.28 -4.92 -23.49
N GLY A 424 -5.42 -4.77 -22.49
CA GLY A 424 -5.77 -4.98 -21.07
C GLY A 424 -4.74 -5.85 -20.34
N LEU A 425 -5.15 -6.42 -19.19
CA LEU A 425 -4.30 -7.28 -18.37
C LEU A 425 -4.46 -8.77 -18.65
N GLY A 426 -5.60 -9.18 -19.23
CA GLY A 426 -5.85 -10.56 -19.60
C GLY A 426 -6.97 -10.71 -20.63
N ASP A 427 -6.97 -11.86 -21.31
CA ASP A 427 -7.94 -12.25 -22.32
C ASP A 427 -9.18 -12.83 -21.63
N LEU A 428 -10.34 -12.25 -21.94
CA LEU A 428 -11.64 -12.73 -21.48
C LEU A 428 -12.31 -13.68 -22.47
N HIS A 429 -11.61 -14.04 -23.57
CA HIS A 429 -12.12 -14.84 -24.68
C HIS A 429 -13.40 -14.25 -25.26
N MET A 430 -13.42 -12.93 -25.46
CA MET A 430 -14.59 -12.20 -25.96
C MET A 430 -14.86 -12.56 -27.43
N HIS A 431 -16.07 -12.99 -27.73
CA HIS A 431 -16.56 -13.21 -29.09
C HIS A 431 -17.40 -12.00 -29.54
N ILE A 432 -17.10 -11.46 -30.73
CA ILE A 432 -17.84 -10.35 -31.34
C ILE A 432 -18.54 -10.87 -32.58
N GLU A 433 -19.88 -10.81 -32.58
CA GLU A 433 -20.72 -11.07 -33.74
C GLU A 433 -21.28 -9.74 -34.25
N THR A 434 -21.07 -9.43 -35.53
CA THR A 434 -21.64 -8.25 -36.18
C THR A 434 -22.69 -8.69 -37.19
N GLU A 435 -23.96 -8.49 -36.86
CA GLU A 435 -25.05 -8.60 -37.82
C GLU A 435 -25.10 -7.31 -38.68
N CYS A 436 -25.09 -7.45 -40.00
CA CYS A 436 -25.17 -6.34 -40.96
C CYS A 436 -26.60 -6.13 -41.45
#